data_AF-A0AAV5B4H3-F1
#
_entry.id   AF-A0AAV5B4H3-F1
#
_cell.length_a   1.000
_cell.length_b   1.000
_cell.length_c   1.000
_cell.angle_alpha   90.00
_cell.angle_beta   90.00
_cell.angle_gamma   90.00
#
_symmetry.space_group_name_H-M   'P 1'
#
loop_
_entity.id
_entity.type
_entity.pdbx_description
1 polymer ?
#
loop_
_entity_poly.entity_id
_entity_poly.type
_entity_poly.pdbx_seq_one_letter_code
_entity_poly.pdbx_strand_id
1 'polypeptide(L)' 'MAEHQWKLAEEKAEQAEEKANQAEEKAALARQLTGEALSALVVLALRLMTDEKLSAQEACERLAIQGRLRDHIMPYLVS' A
#
# COMPACT_ATOMS: atom_id res chain seq x y z
N MET A 1 -42.79 -22.34 6.24
CA MET A 1 -42.00 -21.52 7.20
C MET A 1 -40.50 -21.86 7.14
N ALA A 2 -40.10 -23.14 7.13
CA ALA A 2 -38.69 -23.55 7.04
C ALA A 2 -37.98 -23.13 5.74
N GLU A 3 -38.60 -23.27 4.57
CA GLU A 3 -38.00 -22.88 3.28
C GLU A 3 -37.70 -21.38 3.18
N HIS A 4 -38.55 -20.55 3.78
CA HIS A 4 -38.39 -19.10 3.75
C HIS A 4 -37.24 -18.64 4.66
N GLN A 5 -36.97 -19.39 5.74
CA GLN A 5 -35.82 -19.15 6.61
C GLN A 5 -34.51 -19.67 5.99
N TRP A 6 -34.56 -20.77 5.24
CA TRP A 6 -33.42 -21.29 4.49
C TRP A 6 -32.96 -20.31 3.42
N LYS A 7 -33.88 -19.84 2.55
CA LYS A 7 -33.55 -18.86 1.50
C LYS A 7 -32.96 -17.57 2.06
N LEU A 8 -33.49 -17.09 3.19
CA LEU A 8 -32.96 -15.89 3.84
C LEU A 8 -31.56 -16.08 4.42
N ALA A 9 -31.22 -17.30 4.84
CA ALA A 9 -29.89 -17.63 5.34
C ALA A 9 -28.88 -17.76 4.19
N GLU A 10 -29.31 -18.33 3.06
CA GLU A 10 -28.54 -18.48 1.84
C GLU A 10 -28.20 -17.11 1.21
N GLU A 11 -29.19 -16.23 1.03
CA GLU A 11 -28.97 -14.85 0.55
C GLU A 11 -28.01 -14.06 1.45
N LYS A 12 -28.08 -14.27 2.78
CA LYS A 12 -27.16 -13.62 3.73
C LYS A 12 -25.75 -14.18 3.65
N ALA A 13 -25.61 -15.48 3.39
CA ALA A 13 -24.31 -16.10 3.22
C ALA A 13 -23.63 -15.60 1.94
N GLU A 14 -24.38 -15.54 0.83
CA GLU A 14 -23.89 -14.98 -0.44
C GLU A 14 -23.47 -13.51 -0.30
N GLN A 15 -24.27 -12.69 0.38
CA GLN A 15 -23.89 -11.29 0.63
C GLN A 15 -22.66 -11.14 1.54
N ALA A 16 -22.46 -12.06 2.48
CA ALA A 16 -21.28 -12.03 3.34
C ALA A 16 -20.02 -12.42 2.57
N GLU A 17 -20.11 -13.42 1.69
CA GLU A 17 -19.03 -13.85 0.81
C GLU A 17 -18.67 -12.75 -0.20
N GLU A 18 -19.65 -12.12 -0.84
CA GLU A 18 -19.39 -11.03 -1.78
C GLU A 18 -18.70 -9.84 -1.12
N LYS A 19 -19.12 -9.48 0.11
CA LYS A 19 -18.46 -8.42 0.89
C LYS A 19 -17.03 -8.79 1.29
N ALA A 20 -16.79 -10.05 1.63
CA ALA A 20 -15.44 -10.52 1.95
C ALA A 20 -14.52 -10.43 0.73
N ASN A 21 -15.01 -10.87 -0.44
CA ASN A 21 -14.26 -10.79 -1.70
C ASN A 21 -13.94 -9.34 -2.09
N GLN A 22 -14.93 -8.43 -2.00
CA GLN A 22 -14.70 -7.00 -2.27
C GLN A 22 -13.70 -6.36 -1.30
N ALA A 23 -13.69 -6.78 -0.03
CA ALA A 23 -12.72 -6.30 0.95
C ALA A 23 -11.31 -6.80 0.62
N GLU A 24 -11.18 -8.04 0.18
CA GLU A 24 -9.91 -8.63 -0.24
C GLU A 24 -9.35 -7.96 -1.50
N GLU A 25 -10.18 -7.75 -2.53
CA GLU A 25 -9.78 -7.04 -3.75
C GLU A 25 -9.31 -5.62 -3.47
N LYS A 26 -10.03 -4.88 -2.61
CA LYS A 26 -9.62 -3.53 -2.18
C LYS A 26 -8.30 -3.56 -1.42
N ALA A 27 -8.10 -4.55 -0.55
CA ALA A 27 -6.84 -4.71 0.17
C ALA A 27 -5.69 -5.06 -0.77
N ALA A 28 -5.92 -5.90 -1.77
CA ALA A 28 -4.94 -6.25 -2.79
C ALA A 28 -4.53 -5.02 -3.62
N LEU A 29 -5.51 -4.25 -4.11
CA LEU A 29 -5.26 -3.02 -4.85
C LEU A 29 -4.51 -1.98 -3.99
N ALA A 30 -4.91 -1.80 -2.72
CA ALA A 30 -4.21 -0.90 -1.81
C ALA A 30 -2.75 -1.31 -1.58
N ARG A 31 -2.47 -2.62 -1.45
CA ARG A 31 -1.09 -3.15 -1.35
C ARG A 31 -0.30 -2.86 -2.62
N GLN A 32 -0.88 -3.07 -3.80
CA GLN A 32 -0.22 -2.78 -5.07
C GLN A 32 0.15 -1.29 -5.18
N LEU A 33 -0.83 -0.40 -4.97
CA LEU A 33 -0.60 1.05 -5.04
C LEU A 33 0.42 1.52 -4.00
N THR A 34 0.42 0.91 -2.82
CA THR A 34 1.43 1.20 -1.78
C THR A 34 2.83 0.81 -2.25
N GLY A 35 2.97 -0.36 -2.89
CA GLY A 35 4.24 -0.80 -3.48
C GLY A 35 4.75 0.15 -4.56
N GLU A 36 3.87 0.54 -5.50
CA GLU A 36 4.20 1.49 -6.57
C GLU A 36 4.62 2.86 -6.02
N ALA A 37 3.89 3.37 -5.02
CA ALA A 37 4.22 4.64 -4.37
C ALA A 37 5.58 4.58 -3.65
N LEU A 38 5.88 3.48 -2.95
CA LEU A 38 7.18 3.27 -2.31
C LEU A 38 8.31 3.25 -3.34
N SER A 39 8.14 2.51 -4.44
CA SER A 39 9.12 2.47 -5.52
C SER A 39 9.37 3.85 -6.14
N ALA A 40 8.30 4.64 -6.36
CA ALA A 40 8.43 5.99 -6.88
C ALA A 40 9.22 6.91 -5.93
N LEU A 41 8.96 6.83 -4.62
CA LEU A 41 9.69 7.61 -3.61
C LEU A 41 11.18 7.26 -3.57
N VAL A 42 11.51 5.96 -3.65
CA VAL A 42 12.91 5.50 -3.72
C VAL A 42 13.61 6.09 -4.94
N VAL A 43 12.98 6.01 -6.12
CA VAL A 43 13.55 6.54 -7.37
C VAL A 43 13.75 8.06 -7.30
N LEU A 44 12.79 8.80 -6.74
CA LEU A 44 12.92 10.25 -6.56
C LEU A 44 14.07 10.60 -5.61
N ALA A 45 14.21 9.88 -4.50
CA ALA A 45 15.29 10.11 -3.56
C ALA A 45 16.66 9.81 -4.18
N LEU A 46 16.80 8.69 -4.91
CA LEU A 46 18.03 8.34 -5.63
C LEU A 46 18.41 9.39 -6.69
N ARG A 47 17.42 9.97 -7.39
CA ARG A 47 17.67 11.07 -8.33
C ARG A 47 18.21 12.30 -7.62
N LEU A 48 17.60 12.72 -6.52
CA LEU A 48 18.12 13.84 -5.73
C LEU A 48 19.55 13.59 -5.23
N MET A 49 19.84 12.37 -4.79
CA MET A 49 21.20 11.98 -4.41
C MET A 49 22.19 12.10 -5.58
N THR A 50 21.77 11.76 -6.80
CA THR A 50 22.63 11.75 -7.98
C THR A 50 22.81 13.15 -8.57
N ASP A 51 21.69 13.86 -8.77
CA ASP A 51 21.63 15.14 -9.47
C ASP A 51 22.14 16.29 -8.58
N GLU A 52 21.75 16.27 -7.30
CA GLU A 52 22.07 17.33 -6.33
C GLU A 52 23.22 16.92 -5.38
N LYS A 53 23.78 15.71 -5.54
CA LYS A 53 24.84 15.14 -4.67
C LYS A 53 24.46 15.08 -3.19
N LEU A 54 23.18 14.95 -2.91
CA LEU A 54 22.66 14.85 -1.54
C LEU A 54 22.99 13.48 -0.94
N SER A 55 23.19 13.45 0.38
CA SER A 55 23.13 12.20 1.13
C SER A 55 21.70 11.62 1.11
N ALA A 56 21.58 10.32 1.38
CA ALA A 56 20.27 9.66 1.49
C ALA A 56 19.36 10.35 2.53
N GLN A 57 19.95 10.88 3.61
CA GLN A 57 19.23 11.63 4.62
C GLN A 57 18.69 12.96 4.09
N GLU A 58 19.53 13.75 3.43
CA GLU A 58 19.12 15.03 2.84
C GLU A 58 18.07 14.83 1.74
N ALA A 59 18.20 13.79 0.91
CA ALA A 59 17.20 13.45 -0.09
C ALA A 59 15.84 13.09 0.53
N CYS A 60 15.82 12.30 1.62
CA CYS A 60 14.60 12.03 2.37
C CYS A 60 13.98 13.30 2.98
N GLU A 61 14.81 14.16 3.58
CA GLU A 61 14.35 15.43 4.16
C GLU A 61 13.76 16.35 3.09
N ARG A 62 14.38 16.42 1.91
CA ARG A 62 13.91 17.22 0.76
C ARG A 62 12.55 16.76 0.24
N LEU A 63 12.26 15.46 0.31
CA LEU A 63 11.00 14.85 -0.08
C LEU A 63 9.99 14.74 1.07
N ALA A 64 10.29 15.31 2.25
CA ALA A 64 9.48 15.19 3.47
C ALA A 64 9.17 13.72 3.87
N ILE A 65 10.08 12.80 3.56
CA ILE A 65 10.00 11.39 3.94
C ILE A 65 10.48 11.23 5.39
N GLN A 66 9.57 10.88 6.28
CA GLN A 66 9.81 10.85 7.73
C GLN A 66 9.19 9.64 8.43
N GLY A 67 9.64 9.37 9.66
CA GLY A 67 9.16 8.28 10.50
C GLY A 67 9.32 6.90 9.86
N ARG A 68 8.32 6.02 10.05
CA ARG A 68 8.38 4.63 9.57
C ARG A 68 8.59 4.51 8.06
N LEU A 69 8.09 5.46 7.28
CA LEU A 69 8.28 5.48 5.83
C LEU A 69 9.75 5.69 5.48
N ARG A 70 10.44 6.59 6.18
CA ARG A 70 11.89 6.78 6.06
C ARG A 70 12.63 5.50 6.43
N ASP A 71 12.26 4.86 7.53
CA ASP A 71 12.90 3.61 7.96
C ASP A 71 12.76 2.48 6.93
N HIS A 72 11.64 2.44 6.20
CA HIS A 72 11.42 1.46 5.12
C HIS A 72 12.18 1.80 3.85
N ILE A 73 12.34 3.08 3.51
CA ILE A 73 12.96 3.53 2.26
C ILE A 73 14.49 3.57 2.37
N MET A 74 15.03 3.99 3.52
CA MET A 74 16.46 4.22 3.73
C MET A 74 17.38 3.06 3.31
N PRO A 75 17.03 1.77 3.57
CA PRO A 75 17.84 0.63 3.13
C PRO A 75 17.99 0.50 1.61
N TYR A 76 17.15 1.16 0.82
CA TYR A 76 17.22 1.16 -0.65
C TYR A 76 17.95 2.37 -1.22
N LEU A 77 18.35 3.33 -0.36
CA LEU A 77 19.05 4.56 -0.74
C LEU A 77 20.57 4.48 -0.53
N VAL A 78 21.11 3.29 -0.37
CA VAL A 78 22.55 3.09 -0.18
C VAL A 78 23.20 3.06 -1.56
N SER A 79 24.05 4.06 -1.83
CA SER A 79 24.97 4.06 -2.97
C SER A 79 26.28 3.36 -2.62
#